data_AF-A0A820R2C0-F1
#
_entry.id   AF-A0A820R2C0-F1
#
_cell.length_a   1.000
_cell.length_b   1.000
_cell.length_c   1.000
_cell.angle_alpha   90.00
_cell.angle_beta   90.00
_cell.angle_gamma   90.00
#
_symmetry.space_group_name_H-M   'P 1'
#
loop_
_entity.id
_entity.type
_entity.pdbx_description
1 polymer ?
#
loop_
_entity_poly.entity_id
_entity_poly.type
_entity_poly.pdbx_seq_one_letter_code
_entity_poly.pdbx_strand_id
1 'polypeptide(L)'
;EDDGQNNGDPTSSLNFPIPKLVRPYLFAVFITLIVIVLQLLVLLANMRRNLLQLFRGEDCEIPRRQRSRYVSYASGNIHFAGYFIGYLIWGFILIAAFSVVICVAIDAFITFGNVRFVEKILQKVIPSVLFVLFKQYLNKILAQYVFLQHRGEVL
;
A
#
# COMPACT_ATOMS: atom_id res chain seq x y z
N GLU A 1 49.40 42.24 -30.35
CA GLU A 1 47.95 42.53 -30.25
C GLU A 1 47.21 41.69 -31.26
N ASP A 2 46.30 40.83 -30.82
CA ASP A 2 44.94 40.92 -31.33
C ASP A 2 43.99 40.33 -30.28
N ASP A 3 43.11 41.20 -29.80
CA ASP A 3 42.22 41.01 -28.67
C ASP A 3 41.01 40.16 -29.03
N GLY A 4 40.47 39.50 -28.01
CA GLY A 4 39.42 38.49 -28.16
C GLY A 4 38.04 39.00 -28.56
N GLN A 5 37.18 38.03 -28.84
CA GLN A 5 35.76 38.16 -28.58
C GLN A 5 35.17 36.82 -28.16
N ASN A 6 35.13 36.67 -26.84
CA ASN A 6 34.42 35.66 -26.09
C ASN A 6 32.92 36.02 -26.13
N ASN A 7 32.20 35.52 -27.14
CA ASN A 7 30.74 35.64 -27.21
C ASN A 7 30.12 34.52 -26.37
N GLY A 8 30.04 34.76 -25.07
CA GLY A 8 29.25 33.94 -24.16
C GLY A 8 27.76 34.17 -24.44
N ASP A 9 27.12 33.19 -25.07
CA ASP A 9 25.67 33.11 -25.19
C ASP A 9 25.03 33.07 -23.79
N PRO A 10 24.21 34.07 -23.39
CA PRO A 10 23.59 34.11 -22.07
C PRO A 10 22.23 33.39 -22.01
N THR A 11 21.90 32.55 -22.98
CA THR A 11 20.64 31.80 -23.02
C THR A 11 20.86 30.30 -22.85
N SER A 12 21.59 29.91 -21.81
CA SER A 12 21.47 28.57 -21.24
C SER A 12 20.10 28.45 -20.56
N SER A 13 19.06 28.36 -21.40
CA SER A 13 17.73 27.94 -20.97
C SER A 13 17.92 26.63 -20.22
N LEU A 14 17.67 26.65 -18.91
CA LEU A 14 17.53 25.48 -18.05
C LEU A 14 16.39 24.62 -18.61
N ASN A 15 16.69 23.87 -19.67
CA ASN A 15 15.87 22.81 -20.19
C ASN A 15 15.94 21.70 -19.14
N PHE A 16 15.11 21.81 -18.11
CA PHE A 16 14.78 20.66 -17.28
C PHE A 16 13.96 19.72 -18.16
N PRO A 17 14.52 18.57 -18.59
CA PRO A 17 13.75 17.61 -19.35
C PRO A 17 12.64 17.11 -18.45
N ILE A 18 11.40 17.53 -18.73
CA ILE A 18 10.23 17.04 -17.99
C ILE A 18 10.20 15.52 -18.16
N PRO A 19 10.23 14.74 -17.06
CA PRO A 19 10.20 13.29 -17.16
C PRO A 19 8.93 12.86 -17.90
N LYS A 20 9.04 11.84 -18.76
CA LYS A 20 7.90 11.34 -19.53
C LYS A 20 6.87 10.68 -18.60
N LEU A 21 5.91 11.47 -18.12
CA LEU A 21 4.86 11.10 -17.16
C LEU A 21 3.97 9.91 -17.60
N VAL A 22 4.01 9.54 -18.88
CA VAL A 22 3.25 8.41 -19.44
C VAL A 22 3.61 7.09 -18.75
N ARG A 23 4.90 6.87 -18.46
CA ARG A 23 5.37 5.63 -17.82
C ARG A 23 4.85 5.46 -16.39
N PRO A 24 5.08 6.41 -15.45
CA PRO A 24 4.59 6.27 -14.08
C PRO A 24 3.06 6.22 -14.01
N TYR A 25 2.36 6.89 -14.93
CA TYR A 25 0.91 6.81 -15.02
C TYR A 25 0.40 5.40 -15.34
N LEU A 26 0.96 4.72 -16.35
CA LEU A 26 0.56 3.36 -16.70
C LEU A 26 0.82 2.36 -15.56
N PHE A 27 1.96 2.50 -14.87
CA PHE A 27 2.25 1.68 -13.69
C PHE A 27 1.26 1.94 -12.55
N ALA A 28 0.93 3.20 -12.27
CA ALA A 28 -0.02 3.55 -11.21
C ALA A 28 -1.43 2.96 -11.46
N VAL A 29 -1.91 3.01 -12.70
CA VAL A 29 -3.20 2.42 -13.09
C VAL A 29 -3.18 0.90 -12.89
N PHE A 30 -2.11 0.23 -13.32
CA PHE A 30 -1.99 -1.22 -13.18
C PHE A 30 -1.93 -1.66 -11.70
N ILE A 31 -1.16 -0.95 -10.87
CA ILE A 31 -1.09 -1.18 -9.42
C ILE A 31 -2.47 -0.98 -8.79
N THR A 32 -3.16 0.11 -9.14
CA THR A 32 -4.49 0.41 -8.60
C THR A 32 -5.51 -0.68 -8.96
N LEU A 33 -5.47 -1.18 -10.20
CA LEU A 33 -6.31 -2.28 -10.65
C LEU A 33 -6.06 -3.54 -9.80
N ILE A 34 -4.79 -3.91 -9.60
CA ILE A 34 -4.43 -5.08 -8.79
C ILE A 34 -4.93 -4.92 -7.35
N VAL A 35 -4.69 -3.76 -6.73
CA VAL A 35 -5.12 -3.49 -5.35
C VAL A 35 -6.62 -3.62 -5.21
N ILE A 36 -7.40 -3.04 -6.13
CA ILE A 36 -8.86 -3.15 -6.10
C ILE A 36 -9.33 -4.60 -6.27
N VAL A 37 -8.73 -5.35 -7.21
CA VAL A 37 -9.07 -6.76 -7.41
C VAL A 37 -8.79 -7.58 -6.14
N LEU A 38 -7.65 -7.38 -5.50
CA LEU A 38 -7.31 -8.04 -4.24
C LEU A 38 -8.29 -7.66 -3.12
N GLN A 39 -8.64 -6.38 -3.01
CA GLN A 39 -9.60 -5.90 -2.01
C GLN A 39 -10.99 -6.56 -2.20
N LEU A 40 -11.44 -6.71 -3.45
CA LEU A 40 -12.69 -7.38 -3.79
C LEU A 40 -12.65 -8.89 -3.48
N LEU A 41 -11.52 -9.55 -3.73
CA LEU A 41 -11.31 -10.96 -3.36
C LEU A 41 -11.38 -11.17 -1.85
N VAL A 42 -10.71 -10.31 -1.06
CA VAL A 42 -10.74 -10.36 0.40
C VAL A 42 -12.16 -10.10 0.92
N LEU A 43 -12.86 -9.12 0.36
CA LEU A 43 -14.26 -8.84 0.69
C LEU A 43 -15.14 -10.07 0.43
N LEU A 44 -15.00 -10.71 -0.74
CA LEU A 44 -15.77 -11.90 -1.10
C LEU A 44 -15.48 -13.07 -0.14
N ALA A 45 -14.22 -13.29 0.22
CA ALA A 45 -13.84 -14.32 1.17
C ALA A 45 -14.45 -14.07 2.56
N ASN A 46 -14.47 -12.81 3.00
CA ASN A 46 -15.09 -12.40 4.27
C ASN A 46 -16.61 -12.54 4.22
N MET A 47 -17.27 -12.10 3.14
CA MET A 47 -18.71 -12.30 2.96
C MET A 47 -19.09 -13.78 3.02
N ARG A 48 -18.29 -14.66 2.40
CA ARG A 48 -18.50 -16.11 2.47
C ARG A 48 -18.39 -16.64 3.90
N ARG A 49 -17.38 -16.22 4.66
CA ARG A 49 -17.21 -16.62 6.07
C ARG A 49 -18.40 -16.18 6.93
N ASN A 50 -18.82 -14.92 6.77
CA ASN A 50 -19.94 -14.36 7.52
C ASN A 50 -21.27 -15.06 7.18
N LEU A 51 -21.48 -15.42 5.91
CA LEU A 51 -22.64 -16.22 5.49
C LEU A 51 -22.63 -17.61 6.12
N LEU A 52 -21.47 -18.27 6.17
CA LEU A 52 -21.34 -19.60 6.79
C LEU A 52 -21.58 -19.57 8.30
N GLN A 53 -21.09 -18.55 9.01
CA GLN A 53 -21.39 -18.34 10.43
C GLN A 53 -22.89 -18.13 10.66
N LEU A 54 -23.53 -17.34 9.80
CA LEU A 54 -24.97 -17.11 9.86
C LEU A 54 -25.76 -18.41 9.68
N PHE A 55 -25.37 -19.28 8.75
CA PHE A 55 -26.01 -20.59 8.57
C PHE A 55 -25.79 -21.54 9.75
N ARG A 56 -24.71 -21.36 10.51
CA ARG A 56 -24.41 -22.14 11.73
C ARG A 56 -25.14 -21.62 12.98
N GLY A 57 -25.75 -20.44 12.91
CA GLY A 57 -26.40 -19.80 14.06
C GLY A 57 -25.41 -19.30 15.13
N GLU A 58 -24.13 -19.15 14.76
CA GLU A 58 -23.10 -18.59 15.63
C GLU A 58 -23.15 -17.05 15.53
N ASP A 59 -23.83 -16.40 16.49
CA ASP A 59 -24.11 -14.95 16.48
C ASP A 59 -22.96 -14.07 17.05
N CYS A 60 -21.76 -14.62 17.30
CA CYS A 60 -20.72 -13.89 18.02
C CYS A 60 -20.20 -12.62 17.32
N GLU A 61 -20.28 -12.55 15.98
CA GLU A 61 -19.74 -11.44 15.17
C GLU A 61 -20.83 -10.54 14.55
N ILE A 62 -22.09 -10.99 14.48
CA ILE A 62 -23.16 -10.28 13.76
C ILE A 62 -24.21 -9.80 14.77
N PRO A 63 -24.47 -8.48 14.90
CA PRO A 63 -25.50 -7.97 15.78
C PRO A 63 -26.87 -8.54 15.41
N ARG A 64 -27.59 -9.06 16.42
CA ARG A 64 -28.88 -9.74 16.24
C ARG A 64 -29.92 -8.84 15.56
N ARG A 65 -30.54 -9.35 14.50
CA ARG A 65 -31.58 -8.65 13.74
C ARG A 65 -32.90 -8.63 14.51
N GLN A 66 -33.52 -7.46 14.67
CA GLN A 66 -34.89 -7.36 15.21
C GLN A 66 -35.92 -7.80 14.18
N ARG A 67 -36.62 -8.92 14.46
CA ARG A 67 -37.47 -9.69 13.54
C ARG A 67 -38.68 -8.95 12.92
N SER A 68 -39.00 -7.71 13.31
CA SER A 68 -40.30 -7.09 13.02
C SER A 68 -40.39 -6.23 11.75
N ARG A 69 -39.34 -6.08 10.94
CA ARG A 69 -39.37 -5.22 9.73
C ARG A 69 -38.84 -5.89 8.45
N TYR A 70 -39.62 -6.82 7.89
CA TYR A 70 -39.30 -7.52 6.64
C TYR A 70 -39.12 -6.59 5.43
N VAL A 71 -39.92 -5.52 5.34
CA VAL A 71 -39.85 -4.53 4.23
C VAL A 71 -38.57 -3.69 4.30
N SER A 72 -38.03 -3.46 5.50
CA SER A 72 -36.78 -2.73 5.71
C SER A 72 -35.56 -3.50 5.18
N TYR A 73 -35.63 -4.84 5.10
CA TYR A 73 -34.50 -5.66 4.62
C TYR A 73 -34.40 -5.68 3.09
N ALA A 74 -35.52 -5.70 2.37
CA ALA A 74 -35.52 -5.66 0.91
C ALA A 74 -35.01 -4.31 0.39
N SER A 75 -35.50 -3.21 0.98
CA SER A 75 -35.00 -1.85 0.72
C SER A 75 -33.51 -1.73 1.10
N GLY A 76 -33.10 -2.27 2.25
CA GLY A 76 -31.71 -2.25 2.73
C GLY A 76 -30.72 -2.91 1.77
N ASN A 77 -31.09 -4.02 1.12
CA ASN A 77 -30.22 -4.71 0.16
C ASN A 77 -29.98 -3.89 -1.12
N ILE A 78 -31.01 -3.21 -1.63
CA ILE A 78 -30.89 -2.37 -2.83
C ILE A 78 -30.00 -1.15 -2.53
N HIS A 79 -30.24 -0.49 -1.39
CA HIS A 79 -29.39 0.62 -0.95
C HIS A 79 -27.95 0.18 -0.70
N PHE A 80 -27.74 -1.00 -0.10
CA PHE A 80 -26.41 -1.55 0.14
C PHE A 80 -25.60 -1.71 -1.16
N ALA A 81 -26.20 -2.27 -2.22
CA ALA A 81 -25.52 -2.40 -3.51
C ALA A 81 -25.14 -1.03 -4.11
N GLY A 82 -26.03 -0.04 -3.98
CA GLY A 82 -25.77 1.34 -4.42
C GLY A 82 -24.65 2.03 -3.63
N TYR A 83 -24.64 1.89 -2.30
CA TYR A 83 -23.56 2.40 -1.47
C TYR A 83 -22.23 1.70 -1.79
N PHE A 84 -22.26 0.38 -1.98
CA PHE A 84 -21.08 -0.40 -2.29
C PHE A 84 -20.40 0.06 -3.58
N ILE A 85 -21.17 0.21 -4.67
CA ILE A 85 -20.60 0.69 -5.95
C ILE A 85 -20.08 2.13 -5.82
N GLY A 86 -20.77 3.00 -5.07
CA GLY A 86 -20.32 4.36 -4.80
C GLY A 86 -18.99 4.41 -4.06
N TYR A 87 -18.85 3.63 -2.98
CA TYR A 87 -17.59 3.52 -2.24
C TYR A 87 -16.47 2.88 -3.05
N LEU A 88 -16.79 1.92 -3.93
CA LEU A 88 -15.81 1.30 -4.83
C LEU A 88 -15.24 2.32 -5.81
N ILE A 89 -16.10 3.12 -6.46
CA ILE A 89 -15.67 4.17 -7.38
C ILE A 89 -14.86 5.24 -6.64
N TRP A 90 -15.33 5.69 -5.48
CA TRP A 90 -14.62 6.69 -4.69
C TRP A 90 -13.25 6.18 -4.19
N GLY A 91 -13.21 4.94 -3.72
CA GLY A 91 -11.97 4.27 -3.32
C GLY A 91 -11.00 4.11 -4.48
N PHE A 92 -11.48 3.77 -5.67
CA PHE A 92 -10.67 3.70 -6.89
C PHE A 92 -10.04 5.05 -7.21
N ILE A 93 -10.81 6.15 -7.18
CA ILE A 93 -10.29 7.50 -7.45
C ILE A 93 -9.20 7.87 -6.45
N LEU A 94 -9.43 7.62 -5.15
CA LEU A 94 -8.44 7.91 -4.10
C LEU A 94 -7.16 7.10 -4.30
N ILE A 95 -7.27 5.78 -4.47
CA ILE A 95 -6.10 4.90 -4.64
C ILE A 95 -5.34 5.24 -5.93
N ALA A 96 -6.05 5.55 -7.02
CA ALA A 96 -5.43 5.98 -8.27
C ALA A 96 -4.65 7.29 -8.09
N ALA A 97 -5.25 8.29 -7.44
CA ALA A 97 -4.59 9.57 -7.17
C ALA A 97 -3.33 9.38 -6.31
N PHE A 98 -3.42 8.63 -5.21
CA PHE A 98 -2.26 8.32 -4.36
C PHE A 98 -1.19 7.52 -5.10
N SER A 99 -1.58 6.52 -5.89
CA SER A 99 -0.63 5.70 -6.67
C SER A 99 0.13 6.54 -7.69
N VAL A 100 -0.54 7.47 -8.38
CA VAL A 100 0.12 8.38 -9.33
C VAL A 100 1.13 9.27 -8.59
N VAL A 101 0.76 9.85 -7.45
CA VAL A 101 1.66 10.69 -6.65
C VAL A 101 2.90 9.89 -6.21
N ILE A 102 2.72 8.66 -5.73
CA ILE A 102 3.83 7.79 -5.30
C ILE A 102 4.71 7.42 -6.50
N CYS A 103 4.13 7.00 -7.63
CA CYS A 103 4.89 6.62 -8.82
C CYS A 103 5.68 7.80 -9.40
N VAL A 104 5.09 9.01 -9.43
CA VAL A 104 5.80 10.23 -9.86
C VAL A 104 6.91 10.59 -8.88
N ALA A 105 6.67 10.46 -7.57
CA ALA A 105 7.70 10.71 -6.56
C ALA A 105 8.89 9.74 -6.69
N ILE A 106 8.61 8.45 -6.92
CA ILE A 106 9.64 7.43 -7.16
C ILE A 106 10.39 7.73 -8.46
N ASP A 107 9.70 8.05 -9.54
CA ASP A 107 10.33 8.36 -10.84
C ASP A 107 11.19 9.62 -10.77
N ALA A 108 10.73 10.65 -10.07
CA ALA A 108 11.50 11.86 -9.79
C ALA A 108 12.71 11.55 -8.89
N PHE A 109 12.55 10.69 -7.88
CA PHE A 109 13.65 10.26 -7.03
C PHE A 109 14.69 9.44 -7.79
N ILE A 110 14.30 8.62 -8.77
CA ILE A 110 15.25 7.87 -9.59
C ILE A 110 15.95 8.80 -10.59
N THR A 111 15.22 9.73 -11.20
CA THR A 111 15.73 10.61 -12.27
C THR A 111 16.61 11.73 -11.72
N PHE A 112 16.21 12.35 -10.61
CA PHE A 112 16.93 13.48 -9.98
C PHE A 112 17.73 13.07 -8.75
N GLY A 113 17.46 11.90 -8.18
CA GLY A 113 18.25 11.38 -7.07
C GLY A 113 19.64 11.04 -7.55
N ASN A 114 20.64 11.61 -6.87
CA ASN A 114 22.01 11.19 -7.04
C ASN A 114 22.12 9.73 -6.59
N VAL A 115 22.15 8.79 -7.53
CA VAL A 115 22.18 7.34 -7.28
C VAL A 115 23.27 6.98 -6.25
N ARG A 116 24.39 7.72 -6.26
CA ARG A 116 25.48 7.60 -5.28
C ARG A 116 25.09 8.00 -3.84
N PHE A 117 24.17 8.94 -3.66
CA PHE A 117 23.66 9.34 -2.35
C PHE A 117 22.69 8.29 -1.79
N VAL A 118 21.82 7.74 -2.64
CA VAL A 118 20.92 6.64 -2.28
C VAL A 118 21.73 5.40 -1.90
N GLU A 119 22.74 5.06 -2.70
CA GLU A 119 23.65 3.95 -2.43
C GLU A 119 24.40 4.13 -1.10
N LYS A 120 24.93 5.33 -0.82
CA LYS A 120 25.57 5.65 0.46
C LYS A 120 24.63 5.55 1.67
N ILE A 121 23.39 6.00 1.53
CA ILE A 121 22.38 5.86 2.58
C ILE A 121 22.05 4.39 2.78
N LEU A 122 21.78 3.66 1.70
CA LEU A 122 21.40 2.26 1.75
C LEU A 122 22.51 1.40 2.36
N GLN A 123 23.78 1.68 2.02
CA GLN A 123 24.94 1.00 2.61
C GLN A 123 25.07 1.26 4.12
N LYS A 124 24.58 2.39 4.64
CA LYS A 124 24.51 2.67 6.09
C LYS A 124 23.26 2.10 6.76
N VAL A 125 22.12 2.13 6.09
CA VAL A 125 20.83 1.68 6.62
C VAL A 125 20.75 0.15 6.68
N ILE A 126 21.26 -0.56 5.66
CA ILE A 126 21.26 -2.03 5.60
C ILE A 126 21.87 -2.66 6.87
N PRO A 127 23.11 -2.34 7.30
CA PRO A 127 23.69 -2.96 8.49
C PRO A 127 22.92 -2.59 9.77
N SER A 128 22.33 -1.39 9.86
CA SER A 128 21.48 -1.00 10.99
C SER A 128 20.20 -1.82 11.07
N VAL A 129 19.48 -1.95 9.95
CA VAL A 129 18.24 -2.76 9.88
C VAL A 129 18.53 -4.23 10.12
N LEU A 130 19.61 -4.75 9.51
CA LEU A 130 20.05 -6.12 9.71
C LEU A 130 20.36 -6.39 11.19
N PHE A 131 20.99 -5.44 11.89
CA PHE A 131 21.30 -5.57 13.31
C PHE A 131 20.03 -5.60 14.18
N VAL A 132 19.04 -4.76 13.88
CA VAL A 132 17.75 -4.76 14.59
C VAL A 132 17.02 -6.10 14.39
N LEU A 133 16.95 -6.57 13.14
CA LEU A 133 16.34 -7.87 12.83
C LEU A 133 17.11 -9.02 13.49
N PHE A 134 18.43 -9.00 13.44
CA PHE A 134 19.28 -9.97 14.10
C PHE A 134 19.01 -10.02 15.61
N LYS A 135 18.96 -8.86 16.28
CA LYS A 135 18.63 -8.78 17.71
C LYS A 135 17.24 -9.34 18.00
N GLN A 136 16.25 -9.03 17.15
CA GLN A 136 14.89 -9.53 17.32
C GLN A 136 14.82 -11.05 17.18
N TYR A 137 15.51 -11.64 16.20
CA TYR A 137 15.60 -13.09 16.04
C TYR A 137 16.37 -13.75 17.18
N LEU A 138 17.49 -13.16 17.60
CA LEU A 138 18.32 -13.68 18.69
C LEU A 138 17.54 -13.69 20.00
N ASN A 139 16.80 -12.62 20.29
CA ASN A 139 15.88 -12.57 21.44
C ASN A 139 14.79 -13.64 21.35
N LYS A 140 14.22 -13.88 20.16
CA LYS A 140 13.19 -14.92 19.97
C LYS A 140 13.77 -16.32 20.21
N ILE A 141 14.99 -16.58 19.73
CA ILE A 141 15.68 -17.87 19.93
C ILE A 141 16.07 -18.05 21.40
N LEU A 142 16.67 -17.06 22.05
CA LEU A 142 16.95 -17.14 23.48
C LEU A 142 15.67 -17.32 24.31
N ALA A 143 14.61 -16.58 24.00
CA ALA A 143 13.32 -16.76 24.64
C ALA A 143 12.84 -18.20 24.50
N GLN A 144 12.91 -18.79 23.31
CA GLN A 144 12.41 -20.13 23.06
C GLN A 144 13.28 -21.25 23.64
N TYR A 145 14.60 -21.12 23.62
CA TYR A 145 15.52 -22.22 23.99
C TYR A 145 16.17 -22.05 25.36
N VAL A 146 16.39 -20.82 25.82
CA VAL A 146 17.04 -20.54 27.10
C VAL A 146 15.98 -20.27 28.18
N PHE A 147 14.97 -19.45 27.87
CA PHE A 147 13.97 -19.04 28.87
C PHE A 147 12.73 -19.95 28.91
N LEU A 148 12.22 -20.40 27.75
CA LEU A 148 11.17 -21.43 27.66
C LEU A 148 11.81 -22.81 27.61
N GLN A 149 12.52 -23.20 28.68
CA GLN A 149 13.13 -24.53 28.79
C GLN A 149 12.11 -25.69 28.65
N HIS A 150 10.79 -25.42 28.73
CA HIS A 150 9.72 -26.43 28.68
C HIS A 150 8.57 -26.09 27.72
N ARG A 151 8.75 -25.32 26.64
CA ARG A 151 7.65 -25.02 25.68
C ARG A 151 6.36 -24.42 26.32
N GLY A 152 6.42 -23.90 27.54
CA GLY A 152 5.22 -23.47 28.27
C GLY A 152 4.41 -24.61 28.89
N GLU A 153 5.00 -25.78 29.11
CA GLU A 153 4.47 -26.81 30.01
C GLU A 153 4.73 -26.34 31.46
N VAL A 154 3.86 -25.46 31.94
CA VAL A 154 3.60 -25.35 33.37
C VAL A 154 2.31 -26.11 33.65
N LEU A 155 2.50 -27.21 34.40
CA LEU A 155 1.58 -28.27 34.86
C LEU A 155 1.56 -29.53 33.98
#